data_AF-A0A9D6FX37-F1
#
_entry.id   AF-A0A9D6FX37-F1
#
_cell.length_a   1.000
_cell.length_b   1.000
_cell.length_c   1.000
_cell.angle_alpha   90.00
_cell.angle_beta   90.00
_cell.angle_gamma   90.00
#
_symmetry.space_group_name_H-M   'P 1'
#
loop_
_entity.id
_entity.type
_entity.pdbx_description
1 polymer ?
#
loop_
_entity_poly.entity_id
_entity_poly.type
_entity_poly.pdbx_seq_one_letter_code
_entity_poly.pdbx_strand_id
1 'polypeptide(L)'
;MRASAPAEKAGIPSVSIVASAFVEQARIIGQYLGIGNLAVAEYPGHPQLDTQETVRSKCEEVLLRNFLEALATPGRKASRPTEPEPEDVVFKGALNEVQDFFHQNQWSDGLPVIPPTMERIHEFLKYTDRAPQEVLGVLPLEYREATVWSIAANGVMAGCRPEYMPVLVALVETITDPEFGFQHSGSTTGWEPLIILSGPIIKQLDFNYGSGVMRVGRQANTSIGRFLRLYM
;
A
#
# COMPACT_ATOMS: atom_id res chain seq x y z
N MET A 1 -11.96 -12.86 -3.11
CA MET A 1 -12.38 -11.50 -2.74
C MET A 1 -13.07 -10.73 -3.87
N ARG A 2 -12.36 -10.32 -4.93
CA ARG A 2 -12.94 -9.46 -5.99
C ARG A 2 -14.10 -10.11 -6.77
N ALA A 3 -14.10 -11.44 -6.93
CA ALA A 3 -15.22 -12.19 -7.51
C ALA A 3 -16.40 -12.36 -6.54
N SER A 4 -16.11 -12.46 -5.23
CA SER A 4 -17.10 -12.58 -4.17
C SER A 4 -17.87 -11.27 -3.96
N ALA A 5 -17.21 -10.12 -4.13
CA ALA A 5 -17.82 -8.82 -3.87
C ALA A 5 -19.07 -8.49 -4.71
N PRO A 6 -19.07 -8.70 -6.05
CA PRO A 6 -20.28 -8.56 -6.85
C PRO A 6 -21.42 -9.50 -6.42
N ALA A 7 -21.09 -10.74 -6.03
CA ALA A 7 -22.09 -11.72 -5.57
C ALA A 7 -22.76 -11.25 -4.28
N GLU A 8 -21.97 -10.84 -3.28
CA GLU A 8 -22.50 -10.29 -2.01
C GLU A 8 -23.35 -9.04 -2.24
N LYS A 9 -22.91 -8.13 -3.13
CA LYS A 9 -23.67 -6.93 -3.49
C LYS A 9 -24.99 -7.24 -4.21
N ALA A 10 -25.05 -8.37 -4.91
CA ALA A 10 -26.28 -8.90 -5.52
C ALA A 10 -27.17 -9.66 -4.52
N GLY A 11 -26.80 -9.72 -3.23
CA GLY A 11 -27.52 -10.46 -2.19
C GLY A 11 -27.30 -11.97 -2.23
N ILE A 12 -26.27 -12.44 -2.94
CA ILE A 12 -25.91 -13.86 -3.05
C ILE A 12 -24.72 -14.12 -2.10
N PRO A 13 -24.89 -14.94 -1.04
CA PRO A 13 -23.79 -15.30 -0.16
C PRO A 13 -22.67 -16.01 -0.91
N SER A 14 -21.44 -15.69 -0.55
CA SER A 14 -20.24 -16.21 -1.20
C SER A 14 -19.15 -16.47 -0.16
N VAL A 15 -18.31 -17.47 -0.43
CA VAL A 15 -17.16 -17.80 0.43
C VAL A 15 -15.90 -17.77 -0.42
N SER A 16 -14.87 -17.04 0.03
CA SER A 16 -13.53 -17.09 -0.59
C SER A 16 -12.67 -18.13 0.11
N ILE A 17 -12.09 -19.06 -0.66
CA ILE A 17 -11.04 -19.95 -0.17
C ILE A 17 -9.72 -19.19 -0.20
N VAL A 18 -9.02 -19.13 0.94
CA VAL A 18 -7.81 -18.33 1.11
C VAL A 18 -6.76 -19.14 1.86
N ALA A 19 -5.52 -19.14 1.37
CA ALA A 19 -4.39 -19.76 2.06
C ALA A 19 -4.06 -19.02 3.37
N SER A 20 -3.57 -19.73 4.40
CA SER A 20 -3.34 -19.18 5.75
C SER A 20 -2.62 -17.83 5.77
N ALA A 21 -1.59 -17.67 4.93
CA ALA A 21 -0.78 -16.45 4.87
C ALA A 21 -1.57 -15.20 4.40
N PHE A 22 -2.72 -15.38 3.74
CA PHE A 22 -3.49 -14.32 3.10
C PHE A 22 -4.84 -14.05 3.78
N VAL A 23 -5.16 -14.74 4.89
CA VAL A 23 -6.47 -14.61 5.57
C VAL A 23 -6.70 -13.17 6.05
N GLU A 24 -5.68 -12.53 6.61
CA GLU A 24 -5.84 -11.16 7.12
C GLU A 24 -6.00 -10.13 5.98
N GLN A 25 -5.23 -10.27 4.92
CA GLN A 25 -5.39 -9.46 3.70
C GLN A 25 -6.78 -9.63 3.08
N ALA A 26 -7.32 -10.86 3.07
CA ALA A 26 -8.67 -11.11 2.61
C ALA A 26 -9.72 -10.35 3.44
N ARG A 27 -9.58 -10.30 4.77
CA ARG A 27 -10.50 -9.54 5.64
C ARG A 27 -10.45 -8.05 5.34
N ILE A 28 -9.25 -7.47 5.25
CA ILE A 28 -9.04 -6.04 4.96
C ILE A 28 -9.67 -5.69 3.61
N ILE A 29 -9.35 -6.45 2.55
CA ILE A 29 -9.94 -6.24 1.21
C ILE A 29 -11.47 -6.36 1.25
N GLY A 30 -12.02 -7.30 2.02
CA GLY A 30 -13.47 -7.45 2.19
C GLY A 30 -14.13 -6.19 2.74
N GLN A 31 -13.60 -5.65 3.84
CA GLN A 31 -14.11 -4.43 4.48
C GLN A 31 -14.11 -3.24 3.51
N TYR A 32 -13.04 -3.07 2.73
CA TYR A 32 -12.94 -2.01 1.74
C TYR A 32 -13.89 -2.17 0.55
N LEU A 33 -14.15 -3.40 0.12
CA LEU A 33 -15.15 -3.67 -0.92
C LEU A 33 -16.60 -3.45 -0.47
N GLY A 34 -16.81 -3.01 0.78
CA GLY A 34 -18.11 -2.78 1.39
C GLY A 34 -18.72 -4.04 2.01
N ILE A 35 -17.92 -5.10 2.15
CA ILE A 35 -18.36 -6.38 2.71
C ILE A 35 -17.84 -6.45 4.14
N GLY A 36 -18.69 -6.05 5.08
CA GLY A 36 -18.29 -5.91 6.48
C GLY A 36 -17.72 -7.17 7.12
N ASN A 37 -18.07 -8.37 6.63
CA ASN A 37 -17.40 -9.61 7.03
C ASN A 37 -17.51 -10.60 5.87
N LEU A 38 -16.48 -10.62 5.00
CA LEU A 38 -16.44 -11.63 3.95
C LEU A 38 -16.20 -13.00 4.57
N ALA A 39 -17.05 -13.97 4.22
CA ALA A 39 -16.86 -15.35 4.60
C ALA A 39 -15.57 -15.90 3.94
N VAL A 40 -14.57 -16.18 4.77
CA VAL A 40 -13.28 -16.74 4.34
C VAL A 40 -13.17 -18.16 4.87
N ALA A 41 -12.93 -19.11 3.97
CA ALA A 41 -12.56 -20.47 4.31
C ALA A 41 -11.04 -20.61 4.18
N GLU A 42 -10.37 -20.81 5.31
CA GLU A 42 -8.92 -20.98 5.32
C GLU A 42 -8.50 -22.36 4.79
N TYR A 43 -7.58 -22.36 3.82
CA TYR A 43 -6.77 -23.52 3.46
C TYR A 43 -5.47 -23.51 4.28
N PRO A 44 -5.15 -24.55 5.06
CA PRO A 44 -3.93 -24.61 5.87
C PRO A 44 -2.65 -24.62 5.02
N GLY A 45 -1.85 -23.56 5.11
CA GLY A 45 -0.61 -23.40 4.34
C GLY A 45 -0.86 -22.92 2.91
N HIS A 46 -0.09 -23.41 1.94
CA HIS A 46 -0.16 -22.95 0.56
C HIS A 46 -0.36 -24.13 -0.42
N PRO A 47 -1.46 -24.19 -1.18
CA PRO A 47 -1.81 -25.38 -1.96
C PRO A 47 -0.79 -25.71 -3.06
N GLN A 48 -0.09 -24.71 -3.60
CA GLN A 48 0.98 -24.96 -4.60
C GLN A 48 2.24 -25.60 -3.99
N LEU A 49 2.40 -25.60 -2.66
CA LEU A 49 3.53 -26.24 -1.99
C LEU A 49 3.20 -27.67 -1.53
N ASP A 50 1.94 -28.07 -1.62
CA ASP A 50 1.47 -29.37 -1.15
C ASP A 50 1.40 -30.37 -2.31
N THR A 51 1.59 -31.66 -2.00
CA THR A 51 1.31 -32.74 -2.95
C THR A 51 -0.20 -32.87 -3.17
N GLN A 52 -0.63 -33.52 -4.26
CA GLN A 52 -2.06 -33.75 -4.50
C GLN A 52 -2.76 -34.50 -3.35
N GLU A 53 -2.07 -35.43 -2.70
CA GLU A 53 -2.59 -36.18 -1.56
C GLU A 53 -2.77 -35.27 -0.34
N THR A 54 -1.77 -34.43 -0.04
CA THR A 54 -1.85 -33.45 1.05
C THR A 54 -2.95 -32.42 0.82
N VAL A 55 -3.12 -31.94 -0.42
CA VAL A 55 -4.22 -31.04 -0.78
C VAL A 55 -5.56 -31.71 -0.50
N ARG A 56 -5.74 -32.99 -0.89
CA ARG A 56 -6.99 -33.72 -0.65
C ARG A 56 -7.28 -33.85 0.85
N SER A 57 -6.33 -34.31 1.64
CA SER A 57 -6.49 -34.47 3.10
C SER A 57 -6.83 -33.13 3.77
N LYS A 58 -6.08 -32.06 3.49
CA LYS A 58 -6.37 -30.71 4.04
C LYS A 58 -7.74 -30.19 3.62
N CYS A 59 -8.16 -30.48 2.39
CA CYS A 59 -9.48 -30.10 1.91
C CYS A 59 -10.59 -30.81 2.68
N GLU A 60 -10.48 -32.13 2.84
CA GLU A 60 -11.48 -32.98 3.49
C GLU A 60 -11.56 -32.74 5.00
N GLU A 61 -10.41 -32.60 5.66
CA GLU A 61 -10.33 -32.53 7.12
C GLU A 61 -10.59 -31.12 7.66
N VAL A 62 -10.21 -30.07 6.92
CA VAL A 62 -10.22 -28.69 7.43
C VAL A 62 -11.02 -27.75 6.53
N LEU A 63 -10.68 -27.65 5.24
CA LEU A 63 -11.25 -26.62 4.37
C LEU A 63 -12.77 -26.75 4.23
N LEU A 64 -13.28 -27.96 3.96
CA LEU A 64 -14.72 -28.17 3.75
C LEU A 64 -15.52 -27.78 4.99
N ARG A 65 -15.02 -28.12 6.18
CA ARG A 65 -15.65 -27.72 7.44
C ARG A 65 -15.68 -26.19 7.56
N ASN A 66 -14.54 -25.53 7.40
CA ASN A 66 -14.45 -24.07 7.46
C ASN A 66 -15.36 -23.40 6.42
N PHE A 67 -15.46 -23.98 5.22
CA PHE A 67 -16.31 -23.49 4.15
C PHE A 67 -17.79 -23.55 4.51
N LEU A 68 -18.24 -24.68 5.05
CA LEU A 68 -19.64 -24.86 5.47
C LEU A 68 -19.99 -23.95 6.64
N GLU A 69 -19.11 -23.82 7.63
CA GLU A 69 -19.29 -22.90 8.77
C GLU A 69 -19.37 -21.44 8.30
N ALA A 70 -18.49 -21.04 7.36
CA ALA A 70 -18.46 -19.69 6.80
C ALA A 70 -19.71 -19.37 5.97
N LEU A 71 -20.25 -20.35 5.22
CA LEU A 71 -21.49 -20.19 4.45
C LEU A 71 -22.73 -20.10 5.36
N ALA A 72 -22.72 -20.79 6.50
CA ALA A 72 -23.84 -20.85 7.43
C ALA A 72 -23.97 -19.59 8.32
N THR A 73 -22.96 -18.72 8.34
CA THR A 73 -22.91 -17.55 9.24
C THR A 73 -22.98 -16.25 8.44
N PRO A 74 -24.16 -15.59 8.31
CA PRO A 74 -24.26 -14.31 7.61
C PRO A 74 -23.39 -13.24 8.26
N GLY A 75 -22.71 -12.45 7.43
CA GLY A 75 -21.71 -11.47 7.86
C GLY A 75 -22.22 -10.44 8.88
N ARG A 76 -21.63 -10.45 10.08
CA ARG A 76 -21.72 -9.34 11.05
C ARG A 76 -20.96 -8.13 10.50
N LYS A 77 -21.46 -6.90 10.66
CA LYS A 77 -20.68 -5.70 10.32
C LYS A 77 -19.41 -5.66 11.20
N ALA A 78 -18.23 -5.75 10.59
CA ALA A 78 -17.00 -5.43 11.31
C ALA A 78 -16.96 -3.94 11.65
N SER A 79 -16.50 -3.63 12.87
CA SER A 79 -16.08 -2.28 13.22
C SER A 79 -14.77 -1.98 12.50
N ARG A 80 -14.71 -0.84 11.80
CA ARG A 80 -13.43 -0.33 11.30
C ARG A 80 -12.56 0.05 12.51
N PRO A 81 -11.26 -0.31 12.52
CA PRO A 81 -10.33 0.26 13.49
C PRO A 81 -10.35 1.79 13.36
N THR A 82 -10.22 2.49 14.48
CA THR A 82 -10.10 3.95 14.46
C THR A 82 -8.72 4.31 13.95
N GLU A 83 -8.64 4.87 12.75
CA GLU A 83 -7.40 5.41 12.19
C GLU A 83 -7.19 6.86 12.69
N PRO A 84 -5.94 7.31 12.89
CA PRO A 84 -5.65 8.71 13.18
C PRO A 84 -6.01 9.59 11.98
N GLU A 85 -6.41 10.83 12.25
CA GLU A 85 -6.65 11.82 11.21
C GLU A 85 -5.31 12.28 10.59
N PRO A 86 -5.29 12.79 9.35
CA PRO A 86 -4.04 13.11 8.64
C PRO A 86 -3.08 14.06 9.36
N GLU A 87 -3.60 14.97 10.20
CA GLU A 87 -2.83 15.96 10.97
C GLU A 87 -2.55 15.52 12.43
N ASP A 88 -3.05 14.35 12.83
CA ASP A 88 -2.85 13.86 14.19
C ASP A 88 -1.38 13.48 14.41
N VAL A 89 -0.83 13.95 15.54
CA VAL A 89 0.51 13.54 15.94
C VAL A 89 0.44 12.20 16.66
N VAL A 90 0.73 11.13 15.92
CA VAL A 90 0.73 9.74 16.38
C VAL A 90 1.84 9.42 17.39
N PHE A 91 2.97 10.12 17.36
CA PHE A 91 4.08 9.91 18.28
C PHE A 91 5.00 11.14 18.37
N LYS A 92 5.56 11.41 19.56
CA LYS A 92 6.59 12.45 19.78
C LYS A 92 7.70 11.88 20.66
N GLY A 93 8.95 12.05 20.23
CA GLY A 93 10.12 11.58 20.96
C GLY A 93 11.42 11.98 20.28
N ALA A 94 12.53 11.49 20.81
CA ALA A 94 13.83 11.57 20.15
C ALA A 94 13.83 10.78 18.83
N LEU A 95 14.77 11.08 17.93
CA LEU A 95 14.80 10.47 16.60
C LEU A 95 14.77 8.94 16.66
N ASN A 96 15.58 8.31 17.52
CA ASN A 96 15.62 6.86 17.64
C ASN A 96 14.29 6.28 18.13
N GLU A 97 13.61 6.94 19.07
CA GLU A 97 12.30 6.51 19.56
C GLU A 97 11.23 6.60 18.46
N VAL A 98 11.29 7.64 17.63
CA VAL A 98 10.42 7.77 16.45
C VAL A 98 10.71 6.65 15.44
N GLN A 99 11.98 6.33 15.18
CA GLN A 99 12.32 5.22 14.29
C GLN A 99 11.79 3.89 14.83
N ASP A 100 12.02 3.60 16.11
CA ASP A 100 11.56 2.37 16.75
C ASP A 100 10.02 2.26 16.67
N PHE A 101 9.30 3.36 16.92
CA PHE A 101 7.85 3.42 16.79
C PHE A 101 7.39 3.15 15.34
N PHE A 102 8.01 3.78 14.34
CA PHE A 102 7.66 3.56 12.93
C PHE A 102 7.98 2.13 12.48
N HIS A 103 9.10 1.56 12.92
CA HIS A 103 9.45 0.17 12.61
C HIS A 103 8.48 -0.83 13.24
N GLN A 104 8.09 -0.64 14.50
CA GLN A 104 7.14 -1.52 15.20
C GLN A 104 5.75 -1.51 14.55
N ASN A 105 5.33 -0.37 13.99
CA ASN A 105 4.06 -0.22 13.29
C ASN A 105 4.16 -0.53 11.78
N GLN A 106 5.33 -0.93 11.28
CA GLN A 106 5.58 -1.18 9.85
C GLN A 106 5.29 0.04 8.96
N TRP A 107 5.52 1.25 9.46
CA TRP A 107 5.34 2.52 8.73
C TRP A 107 6.64 3.01 8.07
N SER A 108 7.55 2.10 7.77
CA SER A 108 8.76 2.38 7.01
C SER A 108 9.06 1.24 6.04
N ASP A 109 9.86 1.54 5.03
CA ASP A 109 10.40 0.59 4.05
C ASP A 109 11.53 -0.29 4.63
N GLY A 110 11.57 -0.45 5.96
CA GLY A 110 12.67 -1.11 6.67
C GLY A 110 13.92 -0.25 6.83
N LEU A 111 13.90 1.00 6.36
CA LEU A 111 14.97 1.98 6.54
C LEU A 111 14.53 3.12 7.49
N PRO A 112 15.50 3.82 8.12
CA PRO A 112 15.21 5.03 8.89
C PRO A 112 14.46 6.07 8.06
N VAL A 113 13.41 6.67 8.62
CA VAL A 113 12.66 7.75 7.95
C VAL A 113 13.09 9.12 8.48
N ILE A 114 12.91 10.17 7.69
CA ILE A 114 12.86 11.53 8.26
C ILE A 114 11.47 11.70 8.86
N PRO A 115 11.33 12.02 10.17
CA PRO A 115 10.02 12.18 10.78
C PRO A 115 9.16 13.21 10.03
N PRO A 116 7.97 12.84 9.55
CA PRO A 116 7.08 13.71 8.79
C PRO A 116 6.37 14.69 9.72
N THR A 117 7.09 15.69 10.24
CA THR A 117 6.50 16.73 11.08
C THR A 117 5.66 17.68 10.23
N MET A 118 4.66 18.31 10.85
CA MET A 118 3.78 19.29 10.20
C MET A 118 4.57 20.36 9.44
N GLU A 119 5.64 20.87 10.04
CA GLU A 119 6.48 21.89 9.42
C GLU A 119 7.11 21.39 8.12
N ARG A 120 7.65 20.15 8.12
CA ARG A 120 8.28 19.57 6.92
C ARG A 120 7.25 19.27 5.84
N ILE A 121 6.07 18.76 6.21
CA ILE A 121 4.98 18.52 5.27
C ILE A 121 4.55 19.85 4.62
N HIS A 122 4.37 20.90 5.42
CA HIS A 122 3.99 22.21 4.92
C HIS A 122 5.04 22.83 3.99
N GLU A 123 6.33 22.56 4.17
CA GLU A 123 7.35 22.98 3.20
C GLU A 123 7.15 22.32 1.84
N PHE A 124 6.81 21.03 1.78
CA PHE A 124 6.50 20.34 0.51
C PHE A 124 5.26 20.93 -0.17
N LEU A 125 4.23 21.23 0.61
CA LEU A 125 2.97 21.79 0.08
C LEU A 125 3.14 23.15 -0.59
N LYS A 126 4.23 23.90 -0.32
CA LYS A 126 4.54 25.16 -1.02
C LYS A 126 4.97 24.97 -2.49
N TYR A 127 5.33 23.75 -2.88
CA TYR A 127 5.82 23.43 -4.23
C TYR A 127 4.73 22.82 -5.13
N THR A 128 3.45 23.01 -4.77
CA THR A 128 2.30 22.61 -5.57
C THR A 128 1.14 23.58 -5.32
N ASP A 129 0.33 23.83 -6.34
CA ASP A 129 -0.91 24.63 -6.22
C ASP A 129 -2.13 23.76 -5.85
N ARG A 130 -1.93 22.44 -5.75
CA ARG A 130 -2.99 21.48 -5.45
C ARG A 130 -3.38 21.50 -3.97
N ALA A 131 -4.67 21.26 -3.70
CA ALA A 131 -5.18 21.24 -2.33
C ALA A 131 -4.64 20.01 -1.57
N PRO A 132 -4.26 20.12 -0.28
CA PRO A 132 -3.71 18.97 0.46
C PRO A 132 -4.67 17.76 0.53
N GLN A 133 -5.98 18.01 0.52
CA GLN A 133 -7.04 17.00 0.57
C GLN A 133 -7.43 16.47 -0.81
N GLU A 134 -6.84 16.97 -1.89
CA GLU A 134 -7.10 16.47 -3.24
C GLU A 134 -6.67 15.02 -3.34
N VAL A 135 -7.60 14.15 -3.72
CA VAL A 135 -7.38 12.72 -3.95
C VAL A 135 -7.04 12.50 -5.42
N LEU A 136 -5.82 12.06 -5.70
CA LEU A 136 -5.35 11.75 -7.05
C LEU A 136 -5.83 10.38 -7.54
N GLY A 137 -6.10 9.48 -6.59
CA GLY A 137 -6.66 8.15 -6.88
C GLY A 137 -6.74 7.30 -5.62
N VAL A 138 -7.14 6.04 -5.77
CA VAL A 138 -7.22 5.07 -4.68
C VAL A 138 -6.30 3.90 -4.99
N LEU A 139 -5.34 3.62 -4.10
CA LEU A 139 -4.39 2.53 -4.28
C LEU A 139 -5.06 1.19 -3.93
N PRO A 140 -5.23 0.25 -4.89
CA PRO A 140 -6.10 -0.93 -4.72
C PRO A 140 -5.60 -2.05 -3.78
N LEU A 141 -4.39 -1.94 -3.23
CA LEU A 141 -3.89 -2.93 -2.27
C LEU A 141 -4.49 -2.70 -0.87
N GLU A 142 -4.33 -1.49 -0.37
CA GLU A 142 -4.90 -1.06 0.92
C GLU A 142 -6.18 -0.24 0.77
N TYR A 143 -6.62 0.04 -0.46
CA TYR A 143 -7.75 0.91 -0.77
C TYR A 143 -7.66 2.27 -0.07
N ARG A 144 -6.44 2.79 0.06
CA ARG A 144 -6.17 4.11 0.63
C ARG A 144 -6.21 5.19 -0.43
N GLU A 145 -6.74 6.34 -0.05
CA GLU A 145 -6.74 7.54 -0.87
C GLU A 145 -5.32 8.08 -0.98
N ALA A 146 -4.87 8.27 -2.23
CA ALA A 146 -3.62 8.93 -2.54
C ALA A 146 -3.85 10.45 -2.57
N THR A 147 -3.64 11.11 -1.44
CA THR A 147 -3.84 12.56 -1.29
C THR A 147 -2.54 13.34 -1.51
N VAL A 148 -2.66 14.62 -1.85
CA VAL A 148 -1.49 15.51 -1.89
C VAL A 148 -0.78 15.58 -0.52
N TRP A 149 -1.52 15.51 0.58
CA TRP A 149 -0.99 15.38 1.93
C TRP A 149 -0.15 14.11 2.12
N SER A 150 -0.68 12.95 1.76
CA SER A 150 0.05 11.67 1.91
C SER A 150 1.31 11.64 1.05
N ILE A 151 1.28 12.26 -0.14
CA ILE A 151 2.45 12.41 -1.02
C ILE A 151 3.54 13.25 -0.34
N ALA A 152 3.17 14.38 0.26
CA ALA A 152 4.11 15.24 0.99
C ALA A 152 4.70 14.51 2.21
N ALA A 153 3.88 13.85 3.02
CA ALA A 153 4.33 13.11 4.19
C ALA A 153 5.33 12.00 3.84
N ASN A 154 5.01 11.18 2.82
CA ASN A 154 5.91 10.13 2.35
C ASN A 154 7.17 10.70 1.65
N GLY A 155 7.05 11.84 0.98
CA GLY A 155 8.18 12.58 0.42
C GLY A 155 9.19 12.98 1.51
N VAL A 156 8.69 13.52 2.63
CA VAL A 156 9.52 13.80 3.81
C VAL A 156 10.17 12.51 4.30
N MET A 157 9.38 11.46 4.56
CA MET A 157 9.89 10.19 5.10
C MET A 157 11.01 9.58 4.25
N ALA A 158 10.89 9.66 2.93
CA ALA A 158 11.88 9.17 1.97
C ALA A 158 13.16 10.03 1.89
N GLY A 159 13.19 11.21 2.54
CA GLY A 159 14.31 12.14 2.48
C GLY A 159 14.37 12.94 1.19
N CYS A 160 13.22 13.13 0.53
CA CYS A 160 13.11 14.04 -0.61
C CYS A 160 13.33 15.49 -0.17
N ARG A 161 13.65 16.36 -1.14
CA ARG A 161 13.57 17.81 -0.93
C ARG A 161 12.18 18.31 -1.34
N PRO A 162 11.66 19.37 -0.73
CA PRO A 162 10.37 19.97 -1.11
C PRO A 162 10.23 20.27 -2.61
N GLU A 163 11.32 20.69 -3.28
CA GLU A 163 11.35 20.99 -4.72
C GLU A 163 10.99 19.78 -5.60
N TYR A 164 11.06 18.56 -5.06
CA TYR A 164 10.70 17.34 -5.78
C TYR A 164 9.18 17.13 -5.85
N MET A 165 8.37 17.87 -5.08
CA MET A 165 6.93 17.67 -4.97
C MET A 165 6.20 17.55 -6.32
N PRO A 166 6.49 18.34 -7.37
CA PRO A 166 5.84 18.17 -8.67
C PRO A 166 6.11 16.80 -9.30
N VAL A 167 7.31 16.25 -9.12
CA VAL A 167 7.65 14.90 -9.58
C VAL A 167 6.94 13.84 -8.74
N LEU A 168 6.87 14.02 -7.42
CA LEU A 168 6.18 13.07 -6.53
C LEU A 168 4.69 12.97 -6.86
N VAL A 169 4.03 14.11 -7.08
CA VAL A 169 2.63 14.18 -7.53
C VAL A 169 2.45 13.43 -8.85
N ALA A 170 3.27 13.73 -9.86
CA ALA A 170 3.17 13.08 -11.17
C ALA A 170 3.39 11.55 -11.10
N LEU A 171 4.31 11.09 -10.25
CA LEU A 171 4.51 9.66 -10.01
C LEU A 171 3.27 9.01 -9.40
N VAL A 172 2.63 9.67 -8.43
CA VAL A 172 1.45 9.13 -7.79
C VAL A 172 0.23 9.14 -8.71
N GLU A 173 0.07 10.17 -9.55
CA GLU A 173 -0.91 10.15 -10.65
C GLU A 173 -0.66 8.96 -11.59
N THR A 174 0.60 8.66 -11.90
CA THR A 174 0.96 7.56 -12.79
C THR A 174 0.61 6.20 -12.18
N ILE A 175 0.94 5.95 -10.90
CA ILE A 175 0.65 4.64 -10.29
C ILE A 175 -0.83 4.45 -9.93
N THR A 176 -1.59 5.53 -9.83
CA THR A 176 -3.05 5.48 -9.62
C THR A 176 -3.81 5.30 -10.92
N ASP A 177 -3.16 5.48 -12.08
CA ASP A 177 -3.73 5.14 -13.38
C ASP A 177 -3.98 3.61 -13.48
N PRO A 178 -5.22 3.17 -13.80
CA PRO A 178 -5.52 1.76 -13.97
C PRO A 178 -4.63 1.03 -15.00
N GLU A 179 -4.13 1.72 -16.03
CA GLU A 179 -3.24 1.14 -17.04
C GLU A 179 -1.87 0.77 -16.49
N PHE A 180 -1.39 1.46 -15.45
CA PHE A 180 -0.13 1.10 -14.77
C PHE A 180 -0.23 -0.28 -14.09
N GLY A 181 -1.43 -0.67 -13.67
CA GLY A 181 -1.67 -2.00 -13.14
C GLY A 181 -1.12 -2.22 -11.74
N PHE A 182 -1.14 -1.18 -10.88
CA PHE A 182 -0.62 -1.25 -9.51
C PHE A 182 -1.14 -2.44 -8.70
N GLN A 183 -2.35 -2.94 -8.96
CA GLN A 183 -2.89 -4.16 -8.33
C GLN A 183 -2.02 -5.41 -8.50
N HIS A 184 -1.05 -5.39 -9.42
CA HIS A 184 -0.13 -6.49 -9.68
C HIS A 184 1.19 -6.36 -8.89
N SER A 185 1.40 -5.28 -8.11
CA SER A 185 2.63 -5.03 -7.31
C SER A 185 2.97 -6.16 -6.34
N GLY A 186 1.97 -6.83 -5.78
CA GLY A 186 2.16 -7.99 -4.90
C GLY A 186 2.35 -9.35 -5.60
N SER A 187 2.64 -9.39 -6.91
CA SER A 187 2.74 -10.66 -7.66
C SER A 187 4.02 -11.45 -7.34
N THR A 188 3.93 -12.79 -7.37
CA THR A 188 5.04 -13.71 -7.05
C THR A 188 6.28 -13.53 -7.94
N THR A 189 6.10 -13.09 -9.19
CA THR A 189 7.22 -12.82 -10.09
C THR A 189 8.07 -11.62 -9.65
N GLY A 190 7.51 -10.73 -8.83
CA GLY A 190 8.11 -9.46 -8.45
C GLY A 190 8.24 -8.53 -9.67
N TRP A 191 7.89 -7.26 -9.50
CA TRP A 191 8.27 -6.23 -10.44
C TRP A 191 8.66 -4.98 -9.69
N GLU A 192 9.49 -4.16 -10.34
CA GLU A 192 9.98 -2.90 -9.80
C GLU A 192 9.61 -1.79 -10.78
N PRO A 193 8.97 -0.70 -10.33
CA PRO A 193 8.72 0.44 -11.20
C PRO A 193 10.02 1.04 -11.73
N LEU A 194 10.06 1.28 -13.03
CA LEU A 194 11.11 2.10 -13.65
C LEU A 194 10.59 3.52 -13.85
N ILE A 195 11.21 4.48 -13.18
CA ILE A 195 10.91 5.90 -13.36
C ILE A 195 11.69 6.43 -14.57
N ILE A 196 10.97 6.91 -15.58
CA ILE A 196 11.55 7.60 -16.74
C ILE A 196 11.11 9.06 -16.70
N LEU A 197 12.06 9.98 -16.50
CA LEU A 197 11.82 11.41 -16.51
C LEU A 197 12.36 12.03 -17.79
N SER A 198 11.64 13.03 -18.30
CA SER A 198 12.04 13.79 -19.50
C SER A 198 11.85 15.29 -19.28
N GLY A 199 12.67 16.10 -19.94
CA GLY A 199 12.53 17.55 -19.96
C GLY A 199 13.47 18.31 -19.02
N PRO A 200 13.27 19.63 -18.89
CA PRO A 200 14.19 20.53 -18.19
C PRO A 200 14.29 20.25 -16.68
N ILE A 201 13.25 19.62 -16.11
CA ILE A 201 13.16 19.28 -14.69
C ILE A 201 14.34 18.42 -14.19
N ILE A 202 14.89 17.60 -15.09
CA ILE A 202 16.07 16.77 -14.82
C ILE A 202 17.25 17.64 -14.37
N LYS A 203 17.50 18.74 -15.07
CA LYS A 203 18.60 19.67 -14.73
C LYS A 203 18.22 20.57 -13.57
N GLN A 204 16.97 21.04 -13.52
CA GLN A 204 16.49 21.94 -12.47
C GLN A 204 16.52 21.30 -11.08
N LEU A 205 16.18 20.01 -11.00
CA LEU A 205 16.13 19.26 -9.74
C LEU A 205 17.39 18.42 -9.48
N ASP A 206 18.44 18.63 -10.27
CA ASP A 206 19.75 17.98 -10.05
C ASP A 206 19.70 16.45 -10.17
N PHE A 207 18.91 15.89 -11.09
CA PHE A 207 18.97 14.47 -11.40
C PHE A 207 20.29 14.12 -12.09
N ASN A 208 20.82 12.93 -11.80
CA ASN A 208 21.83 12.31 -12.65
C ASN A 208 21.12 11.67 -13.85
N TYR A 209 21.61 11.98 -15.04
CA TYR A 209 21.13 11.45 -16.33
C TYR A 209 22.29 11.00 -17.23
N GLY A 210 23.51 10.94 -16.68
CA GLY A 210 24.72 10.56 -17.39
C GLY A 210 25.31 9.25 -16.88
N SER A 211 26.64 9.15 -16.93
CA SER A 211 27.38 7.97 -16.47
C SER A 211 27.03 7.61 -15.03
N GLY A 212 26.74 6.32 -14.80
CA GLY A 212 26.36 5.81 -13.49
C GLY A 212 24.99 6.32 -13.01
N VAL A 213 24.03 6.52 -13.90
CA VAL A 213 22.65 6.99 -13.60
C VAL A 213 21.98 6.25 -12.42
N MET A 214 22.25 4.95 -12.27
CA MET A 214 21.70 4.11 -11.19
C MET A 214 22.61 4.01 -9.94
N ARG A 215 23.72 4.76 -9.88
CA ARG A 215 24.61 4.74 -8.71
C ARG A 215 24.03 5.56 -7.55
N VAL A 216 24.38 5.14 -6.34
CA VAL A 216 24.13 5.91 -5.12
C VAL A 216 24.90 7.25 -5.14
N GLY A 217 24.35 8.26 -4.45
CA GLY A 217 25.05 9.53 -4.18
C GLY A 217 24.39 10.76 -4.79
N ARG A 218 23.43 10.61 -5.71
CA ARG A 218 22.61 11.73 -6.19
C ARG A 218 21.26 11.73 -5.50
N GLN A 219 21.03 12.71 -4.62
CA GLN A 219 19.84 12.72 -3.76
C GLN A 219 18.53 12.62 -4.56
N ALA A 220 18.38 13.34 -5.67
CA ALA A 220 17.17 13.28 -6.51
C ALA A 220 16.86 11.84 -6.96
N ASN A 221 17.81 11.15 -7.58
CA ASN A 221 17.66 9.77 -8.03
C ASN A 221 17.36 8.81 -6.86
N THR A 222 18.09 8.94 -5.74
CA THR A 222 17.97 8.00 -4.61
C THR A 222 16.69 8.21 -3.81
N SER A 223 16.38 9.45 -3.42
CA SER A 223 15.22 9.74 -2.57
C SER A 223 13.89 9.58 -3.30
N ILE A 224 13.81 9.90 -4.59
CA ILE A 224 12.58 9.73 -5.38
C ILE A 224 12.34 8.25 -5.70
N GLY A 225 13.39 7.49 -6.00
CA GLY A 225 13.28 6.03 -6.14
C GLY A 225 12.81 5.37 -4.84
N ARG A 226 13.36 5.80 -3.70
CA ARG A 226 12.90 5.34 -2.37
C ARG A 226 11.47 5.77 -2.08
N PHE A 227 11.10 7.02 -2.38
CA PHE A 227 9.75 7.54 -2.19
C PHE A 227 8.72 6.63 -2.86
N LEU A 228 8.94 6.27 -4.12
CA LEU A 228 7.99 5.44 -4.83
C LEU A 228 7.82 4.07 -4.15
N ARG A 229 8.93 3.43 -3.74
CA ARG A 229 8.89 2.17 -2.99
C ARG A 229 8.21 2.27 -1.63
N LEU A 230 8.38 3.40 -0.93
CA LEU A 230 7.78 3.64 0.38
C LEU A 230 6.28 3.96 0.26
N TYR A 231 5.87 4.59 -0.83
CA TYR A 231 4.49 5.01 -1.08
C TYR A 231 3.59 3.86 -1.55
N MET A 232 4.18 2.88 -2.22
CA MET A 232 3.54 1.68 -2.78
C MET A 232 3.32 0.60 -1.71
#